data_AF-A0A6P0TA09-F1
#
_entry.id   AF-A0A6P0TA09-F1
#
_cell.length_a   1.000
_cell.length_b   1.000
_cell.length_c   1.000
_cell.angle_alpha   90.00
_cell.angle_beta   90.00
_cell.angle_gamma   90.00
#
_symmetry.space_group_name_H-M   'P 1'
#
loop_
_entity.id
_entity.type
_entity.pdbx_description
1 polymer ?
#
loop_
_entity_poly.entity_id
_entity_poly.type
_entity_poly.pdbx_seq_one_letter_code
_entity_poly.pdbx_strand_id
1 'polypeptide(L)'
;QKITFAFGLFAFGQILALSSFDEGNTSNQQPILALLFIRVLIVGLPNIALILGLILTHFYPIDSDHHQHTLLQLQERRLSTPT
;
A
#
# COMPACT_ATOMS: atom_id res chain seq x y z
N GLN A 1 8.03 -0.98 -12.55
CA GLN A 1 8.19 -1.07 -11.08
C GLN A 1 8.96 0.15 -10.54
N LYS A 2 8.38 1.36 -10.63
CA LYS A 2 8.99 2.60 -10.08
C LYS A 2 7.97 3.42 -9.28
N ILE A 3 6.70 3.34 -9.70
CA ILE A 3 5.57 4.07 -9.14
C ILE A 3 5.31 3.71 -7.67
N THR A 4 5.38 2.43 -7.30
CA THR A 4 5.17 1.97 -5.91
C THR A 4 6.17 2.58 -4.94
N PHE A 5 7.44 2.66 -5.33
CA PHE A 5 8.49 3.22 -4.48
C PHE A 5 8.34 4.74 -4.33
N ALA A 6 8.05 5.43 -5.44
CA ALA A 6 7.78 6.87 -5.43
C ALA A 6 6.54 7.22 -4.59
N PHE A 7 5.48 6.41 -4.68
CA PHE A 7 4.27 6.59 -3.90
C PHE A 7 4.50 6.35 -2.39
N GLY A 8 5.26 5.32 -2.04
CA GLY A 8 5.66 5.07 -0.65
C GLY A 8 6.48 6.22 -0.05
N LEU A 9 7.44 6.75 -0.82
CA LEU A 9 8.26 7.88 -0.39
C LEU A 9 7.46 9.19 -0.28
N PHE A 10 6.51 9.43 -1.19
CA PHE A 10 5.62 10.58 -1.14
C PHE A 10 4.69 10.54 0.07
N ALA A 11 4.08 9.38 0.35
CA ALA A 11 3.27 9.18 1.56
C ALA A 11 4.08 9.39 2.84
N PHE A 12 5.35 8.97 2.86
CA PHE A 12 6.27 9.21 3.97
C PHE A 12 6.50 10.71 4.23
N GLY A 13 6.70 11.50 3.17
CA GLY A 13 6.86 12.96 3.27
C GLY A 13 5.62 13.68 3.83
N GLN A 14 4.41 13.25 3.45
CA GLN A 14 3.16 13.81 3.97
C GLN A 14 2.99 13.57 5.48
N ILE A 15 3.42 12.41 5.99
CA ILE A 15 3.35 12.08 7.42
C ILE A 15 4.37 12.90 8.23
N LEU A 16 5.57 13.15 7.68
CA LEU A 16 6.56 14.04 8.31
C LEU A 16 6.08 15.50 8.34
N ALA A 17 5.45 15.99 7.27
CA ALA A 17 4.95 17.37 7.22
C ALA A 17 3.85 17.63 8.26
N LEU A 18 3.00 16.63 8.54
CA LEU A 18 2.00 16.70 9.60
C LEU A 18 2.59 16.64 11.02
N SER A 19 3.85 16.21 11.18
CA SER A 19 4.47 16.07 12.51
C SER A 19 4.82 17.39 13.21
N SER A 20 4.51 18.54 12.60
CA SER A 20 4.82 19.88 13.13
C SER A 20 6.28 19.98 13.56
N PHE A 21 7.19 19.82 12.59
CA PHE A 21 8.63 19.96 12.79
C PHE A 21 8.96 21.43 13.09
N ASP A 22 9.27 21.74 14.35
CA ASP A 22 9.58 23.09 14.82
C ASP A 22 11.11 23.30 14.73
N GLU A 23 11.57 23.96 13.65
CA GLU A 23 12.99 24.22 13.37
C GLU A 23 13.66 25.21 14.35
N GLY A 24 12.93 25.73 15.34
CA GLY A 24 13.34 26.89 16.15
C GLY A 24 14.05 26.63 17.48
N ASN A 25 14.23 25.38 17.94
CA ASN A 25 14.81 25.15 19.28
C ASN A 25 16.17 24.45 19.22
N THR A 26 17.22 25.22 19.52
CA THR A 26 18.63 24.83 19.72
C THR A 26 18.85 24.01 20.99
N SER A 27 17.89 23.15 21.35
CA SER A 27 18.03 22.20 22.45
C SER A 27 18.02 20.80 21.87
N ASN A 28 19.09 20.06 22.12
CA ASN A 28 19.40 18.70 21.65
C ASN A 28 18.41 17.62 22.18
N GLN A 29 17.17 18.00 22.47
CA GLN A 29 16.17 17.16 23.09
C GLN A 29 15.03 16.95 22.10
N GLN A 30 15.12 15.83 21.39
CA GLN A 30 14.12 15.37 20.44
C GLN A 30 12.76 15.31 21.17
N PRO A 31 11.76 16.13 20.78
CA PRO A 31 10.50 16.21 21.51
C PRO A 31 9.82 14.83 21.54
N ILE A 32 9.21 14.49 22.68
CA ILE A 32 8.60 13.16 22.92
C ILE A 32 7.65 12.74 21.79
N LEU A 33 6.97 13.71 21.18
CA LEU A 33 6.06 13.53 20.05
C LEU A 33 6.80 13.03 18.81
N ALA A 34 8.00 13.53 18.49
CA ALA A 34 8.78 13.11 17.33
C ALA A 34 9.15 11.61 17.42
N LEU A 35 9.51 11.13 18.61
CA LEU A 35 9.77 9.71 18.85
C LEU A 35 8.51 8.85 18.69
N LEU A 36 7.34 9.36 19.11
CA LEU A 36 6.06 8.68 18.91
C LEU A 36 5.68 8.61 17.43
N PHE A 37 5.87 9.68 16.66
CA PHE A 37 5.57 9.67 15.23
C PHE A 37 6.48 8.74 14.45
N ILE A 38 7.79 8.70 14.75
CA ILE A 38 8.71 7.72 14.15
C ILE A 38 8.25 6.29 14.48
N ARG A 39 7.82 6.03 15.72
CA ARG A 39 7.30 4.72 16.13
C ARG A 39 6.02 4.36 15.36
N VAL A 40 5.09 5.31 15.21
CA VAL A 40 3.87 5.12 14.42
C VAL A 40 4.19 4.94 12.93
N LEU A 41 5.23 5.57 12.40
CA LEU A 41 5.69 5.34 11.03
C LEU A 41 6.24 3.93 10.85
N ILE A 42 7.14 3.48 11.74
CA ILE A 42 7.77 2.15 11.64
C ILE A 42 6.73 1.03 11.81
N VAL A 43 5.73 1.21 12.67
CA VAL A 43 4.72 0.18 12.94
C VAL A 43 3.47 0.33 12.08
N GLY A 44 3.03 1.57 11.84
CA GLY A 44 1.79 1.89 11.13
C GLY A 44 1.91 1.78 9.62
N LEU A 45 3.03 2.20 9.03
CA LEU A 45 3.24 2.10 7.58
C LEU A 45 3.17 0.64 7.08
N PRO A 46 3.90 -0.35 7.68
CA PRO A 46 3.77 -1.74 7.26
C PRO A 46 2.40 -2.34 7.58
N ASN A 47 1.76 -1.94 8.69
CA ASN A 47 0.40 -2.39 9.00
C ASN A 47 -0.62 -1.93 7.97
N ILE A 48 -0.54 -0.67 7.51
CA ILE A 48 -1.41 -0.16 6.45
C ILE A 48 -1.17 -0.94 5.15
N ALA A 49 0.09 -1.20 4.80
CA ALA A 49 0.41 -2.00 3.62
C ALA A 49 -0.15 -3.44 3.71
N LEU A 50 -0.09 -4.07 4.88
CA LEU A 50 -0.67 -5.40 5.12
C LEU A 50 -2.20 -5.39 5.02
N ILE A 51 -2.86 -4.41 5.64
CA ILE A 51 -4.31 -4.25 5.57
C ILE A 51 -4.73 -4.05 4.12
N LEU A 52 -4.03 -3.19 3.38
CA LEU A 52 -4.30 -2.96 1.96
C LEU A 52 -4.11 -4.25 1.16
N GLY A 53 -3.03 -4.99 1.40
CA GLY A 53 -2.79 -6.30 0.78
C GLY A 53 -3.92 -7.29 1.05
N LEU A 54 -4.39 -7.36 2.29
CA LEU A 54 -5.51 -8.22 2.69
C LEU A 54 -6.82 -7.83 2.00
N ILE A 55 -7.10 -6.53 1.90
CA ILE A 55 -8.25 -6.00 1.16
C ILE A 55 -8.16 -6.37 -0.32
N LEU A 56 -6.99 -6.19 -0.96
CA LEU A 56 -6.79 -6.57 -2.35
C LEU A 56 -6.96 -8.08 -2.56
N THR A 57 -6.46 -8.92 -1.65
CA THR A 57 -6.68 -10.37 -1.69
C THR A 57 -8.16 -10.72 -1.51
N HIS A 58 -8.92 -9.93 -0.75
CA HIS A 58 -10.37 -10.14 -0.61
C HIS A 58 -11.16 -9.74 -1.87
N PHE A 59 -10.78 -8.65 -2.56
CA PHE A 59 -11.41 -8.22 -3.81
C PHE A 59 -10.94 -9.02 -5.04
N TYR A 60 -9.73 -9.54 -4.99
CA TYR A 60 -9.12 -10.40 -6.01
C TYR A 60 -8.74 -11.75 -5.37
N PRO A 61 -9.74 -12.52 -4.91
CA PRO A 61 -9.47 -13.84 -4.38
C PRO A 61 -8.84 -14.67 -5.50
N ILE A 62 -7.69 -15.29 -5.23
CA ILE A 62 -7.04 -16.25 -6.13
C ILE A 62 -7.81 -17.58 -6.03
N ASP A 63 -9.14 -17.52 -6.07
CA ASP A 63 -10.01 -18.68 -6.04
C ASP A 63 -9.99 -19.35 -7.40
N SER A 64 -9.76 -20.67 -7.41
CA SER A 64 -9.72 -21.46 -8.63
C SER A 64 -11.00 -21.34 -9.44
N ASP A 65 -12.13 -21.11 -8.77
CA ASP A 65 -13.45 -21.02 -9.40
C ASP A 65 -13.58 -19.80 -10.32
N HIS A 66 -13.09 -18.62 -9.87
CA HIS A 66 -13.11 -17.40 -10.68
C HIS A 66 -12.13 -17.49 -11.86
N HIS A 67 -11.00 -18.16 -11.67
CA HIS A 67 -10.05 -18.45 -12.75
C HIS A 67 -10.59 -19.45 -13.76
N GLN A 68 -11.23 -20.54 -13.32
CA GLN A 68 -11.84 -21.53 -14.21
C GLN A 68 -12.99 -20.93 -15.01
N HIS A 69 -13.83 -20.10 -14.39
CA HIS A 69 -14.90 -19.40 -15.09
C HIS A 69 -14.36 -18.44 -16.17
N THR A 70 -13.26 -17.73 -15.87
CA THR A 70 -12.58 -16.87 -16.85
C THR A 70 -11.98 -17.69 -18.00
N LEU A 71 -11.39 -18.85 -17.70
CA LEU A 71 -10.85 -19.77 -18.73
C LEU A 71 -11.94 -20.36 -19.62
N LEU A 72 -13.08 -20.74 -19.05
CA LEU A 72 -14.23 -21.23 -19.82
C LEU A 72 -14.76 -20.17 -20.78
N GLN A 73 -14.96 -18.93 -20.31
CA GLN A 73 -15.38 -17.82 -21.19
C GLN A 73 -14.37 -17.51 -22.30
N LEU A 74 -13.07 -17.60 -22.01
CA LEU A 74 -12.01 -17.43 -23.02
C LEU A 74 -12.02 -18.57 -24.05
N GLN A 75 -12.28 -19.80 -23.62
CA GLN A 75 -12.37 -20.97 -24.50
C GLN A 75 -13.58 -20.88 -25.42
N GLU A 76 -14.75 -20.49 -24.90
CA GLU A 76 -15.96 -20.26 -25.69
C GLU A 76 -15.73 -19.22 -26.79
N ARG A 77 -15.06 -18.10 -26.49
CA ARG A 77 -14.71 -17.07 -27.50
C ARG A 77 -13.74 -17.55 -28.57
N ARG A 78 -12.81 -18.44 -28.22
CA ARG A 78 -11.88 -19.05 -29.19
C ARG A 78 -12.59 -20.02 -30.11
N LEU A 79 -13.56 -20.78 -29.60
CA LEU A 79 -14.38 -21.71 -30.40
C LEU A 79 -15.41 -20.97 -31.26
N SER A 80 -15.92 -19.82 -30.80
CA SER A 80 -16.91 -19.01 -31.53
C SER A 80 -16.30 -18.07 -32.57
N THR A 81 -14.97 -18.02 -32.69
CA THR A 81 -14.29 -17.29 -33.78
C THR A 81 -13.90 -18.33 -34.85
N PRO A 82 -14.79 -18.64 -35.82
CA PRO A 82 -14.40 -19.45 -36.96
C PRO A 82 -13.39 -18.67 -37.80
N THR A 83 -12.18 -19.21 -37.92
CA THR A 83 -11.25 -18.87 -39.01
C THR A 83 -11.80 -19.35 -40.34
#